data_AF-A0A367KJ61-F1
#
_entry.id   AF-A0A367KJ61-F1
#
_cell.length_a   1.000
_cell.length_b   1.000
_cell.length_c   1.000
_cell.angle_alpha   90.00
_cell.angle_beta   90.00
_cell.angle_gamma   90.00
#
_symmetry.space_group_name_H-M   'P 1'
#
loop_
_entity.id
_entity.type
_entity.pdbx_description
1 polymer ?
#
loop_
_entity_poly.entity_id
_entity_poly.type
_entity_poly.pdbx_seq_one_letter_code
_entity_poly.pdbx_strand_id
1 'polypeptide(L)'
;MKIQVFVLLILSFLVCICQAGPISYAICQTGCNAVGVACYSAAGFVFGTITGGLGAPPAVIACNAGLGVCMAACVAAGCTPTP
;
A
#
# COMPACT_ATOMS: atom_id res chain seq x y z
N MET A 1 -39.72 -10.16 -3.08
CA MET A 1 -39.39 -9.12 -2.07
C MET A 1 -38.61 -9.68 -0.88
N LYS A 2 -39.05 -10.76 -0.21
CA LYS A 2 -38.34 -11.39 0.93
C LYS A 2 -36.88 -11.79 0.64
N ILE A 3 -36.61 -12.41 -0.52
CA ILE A 3 -35.25 -12.85 -0.91
C ILE A 3 -34.30 -11.65 -1.17
N GLN A 4 -34.83 -10.56 -1.72
CA GLN A 4 -34.05 -9.37 -2.08
C GLN A 4 -33.61 -8.60 -0.82
N VAL A 5 -34.48 -8.52 0.19
CA VAL A 5 -34.16 -7.93 1.49
C VAL A 5 -33.09 -8.74 2.21
N PHE A 6 -33.15 -10.08 2.12
CA PHE A 6 -32.15 -10.96 2.73
C PHE A 6 -30.76 -10.80 2.08
N VAL A 7 -30.72 -10.69 0.75
CA VAL A 7 -29.47 -10.44 0.00
C VAL A 7 -28.87 -9.07 0.36
N LEU A 8 -29.68 -8.01 0.48
CA LEU A 8 -29.20 -6.68 0.90
C LEU A 8 -28.63 -6.69 2.33
N LEU A 9 -29.26 -7.41 3.25
CA LEU A 9 -28.83 -7.53 4.65
C LEU A 9 -27.48 -8.24 4.78
N ILE A 10 -27.28 -9.32 4.00
CA ILE A 10 -26.01 -10.05 3.96
C ILE A 10 -24.89 -9.16 3.40
N LEU A 11 -25.17 -8.40 2.33
CA LEU A 11 -24.19 -7.47 1.74
C LEU A 11 -23.78 -6.38 2.72
N SER A 12 -24.73 -5.85 3.52
CA SER A 12 -24.45 -4.81 4.51
C SER A 12 -23.57 -5.31 5.68
N PHE A 13 -23.68 -6.57 6.08
CA PHE A 13 -22.87 -7.14 7.15
C PHE A 13 -21.42 -7.42 6.71
N LEU A 14 -21.22 -7.73 5.43
CA LEU A 14 -19.91 -8.02 4.85
C LEU A 14 -19.00 -6.78 4.70
N VAL A 15 -19.58 -5.58 4.63
CA VAL A 15 -18.82 -4.31 4.54
C VAL A 15 -18.11 -3.98 5.87
N CYS A 16 -18.59 -4.50 7.00
CA CYS A 16 -18.12 -4.15 8.34
C CYS A 16 -16.71 -4.70 8.69
N ILE A 17 -16.17 -5.62 7.90
CA ILE A 17 -14.85 -6.24 8.15
C ILE A 17 -13.70 -5.63 7.32
N CYS A 18 -13.98 -4.76 6.36
CA CYS A 18 -12.93 -4.10 5.58
C CYS A 18 -12.37 -2.92 6.38
N GLN A 19 -11.15 -3.08 6.93
CA GLN A 19 -10.38 -1.98 7.49
C GLN A 19 -9.85 -1.09 6.36
N ALA A 20 -10.60 -0.03 6.09
CA ALA A 20 -10.41 0.93 5.02
C ALA A 20 -10.27 2.36 5.60
N GLY A 21 -9.75 3.29 4.80
CA GLY A 21 -9.62 4.71 5.15
C GLY A 21 -8.22 5.27 5.37
N PRO A 22 -8.14 6.46 5.99
CA PRO A 22 -6.86 7.15 6.20
C PRO A 22 -5.86 6.37 7.05
N ILE A 23 -6.34 5.59 8.02
CA ILE A 23 -5.49 4.78 8.89
C ILE A 23 -4.90 3.60 8.11
N SER A 24 -5.69 2.88 7.32
CA SER A 24 -5.19 1.78 6.48
C SER A 24 -4.23 2.30 5.39
N TYR A 25 -4.45 3.50 4.86
CA TYR A 25 -3.49 4.17 3.99
C TYR A 25 -2.14 4.38 4.68
N ALA A 26 -2.13 4.92 5.90
CA ALA A 26 -0.90 5.13 6.67
C ALA A 26 -0.16 3.82 7.03
N ILE A 27 -0.91 2.78 7.38
CA ILE A 27 -0.35 1.45 7.64
C ILE A 27 0.27 0.87 6.36
N CYS A 28 -0.41 0.97 5.22
CA CYS A 28 0.09 0.52 3.93
C CYS A 28 1.38 1.24 3.55
N GLN A 29 1.42 2.57 3.67
CA GLN A 29 2.64 3.34 3.39
C GLN A 29 3.81 2.94 4.31
N THR A 30 3.53 2.71 5.59
CA THR A 30 4.54 2.24 6.55
C THR A 30 5.13 0.90 6.11
N GLY A 31 4.28 -0.04 5.69
CA GLY A 31 4.70 -1.33 5.15
C GLY A 31 5.55 -1.18 3.87
N CYS A 32 5.10 -0.36 2.91
CA CYS A 32 5.85 -0.10 1.69
C CYS A 32 7.24 0.48 1.98
N ASN A 33 7.35 1.42 2.93
CA ASN A 33 8.65 1.96 3.36
C ASN A 33 9.54 0.89 4.01
N ALA A 34 8.99 0.01 4.84
CA ALA A 34 9.76 -1.09 5.44
C ALA A 34 10.32 -2.04 4.35
N VAL A 35 9.52 -2.35 3.33
CA VAL A 35 9.97 -3.13 2.15
C VAL A 35 11.03 -2.37 1.37
N GLY A 36 10.89 -1.05 1.20
CA GLY A 36 11.90 -0.19 0.57
C GLY A 36 13.25 -0.25 1.31
N VAL A 37 13.22 -0.14 2.64
CA VAL A 37 14.41 -0.29 3.49
C VAL A 37 15.04 -1.67 3.34
N ALA A 38 14.24 -2.73 3.34
CA ALA A 38 14.73 -4.09 3.15
C ALA A 38 15.38 -4.30 1.77
N CYS A 39 14.76 -3.78 0.70
CA CYS A 39 15.29 -3.85 -0.66
C CYS A 39 16.65 -3.14 -0.78
N TYR A 40 16.75 -1.92 -0.24
CA TYR A 40 18.02 -1.18 -0.20
C TYR A 40 19.09 -1.91 0.60
N SER A 41 18.73 -2.45 1.77
CA SER A 41 19.65 -3.19 2.63
C SER A 41 20.18 -4.43 1.95
N ALA A 42 19.31 -5.17 1.24
CA ALA A 42 19.71 -6.32 0.43
C ALA A 42 20.63 -5.93 -0.74
N ALA A 43 20.47 -4.73 -1.28
CA ALA A 43 21.36 -4.17 -2.31
C ALA A 43 22.65 -3.54 -1.73
N GLY A 44 22.83 -3.51 -0.40
CA GLY A 44 24.00 -2.94 0.26
C GLY A 44 23.97 -1.41 0.41
N PHE A 45 22.81 -0.79 0.29
CA PHE A 45 22.62 0.66 0.43
C PHE A 45 21.74 1.01 1.63
N VAL A 46 21.93 2.22 2.16
CA VAL A 46 21.05 2.78 3.19
C VAL A 46 19.90 3.51 2.50
N PHE A 47 18.67 3.26 2.93
CA PHE A 47 17.49 3.89 2.34
C PHE A 47 17.54 5.42 2.48
N GLY A 48 17.23 6.13 1.38
CA GLY A 48 17.21 7.60 1.34
C GLY A 48 18.56 8.29 1.18
N THR A 49 19.68 7.56 1.11
CA THR A 49 21.02 8.18 0.94
C THR A 49 21.44 8.37 -0.51
N ILE A 50 20.75 7.72 -1.45
CA ILE A 50 21.05 7.79 -2.88
C ILE A 50 20.00 8.64 -3.58
N THR A 51 20.45 9.71 -4.23
CA THR A 51 19.60 10.54 -5.09
C THR A 51 19.44 9.86 -6.44
N GLY A 52 18.20 9.70 -6.93
CA GLY A 52 17.85 8.91 -8.13
C GLY A 52 18.27 9.51 -9.48
N GLY A 53 19.44 10.15 -9.54
CA GLY A 53 19.98 10.80 -10.74
C GLY A 53 20.82 9.88 -11.62
N LEU A 54 21.46 10.48 -12.63
CA LEU A 54 22.40 9.78 -13.52
C LEU A 54 23.55 9.20 -12.70
N GLY A 55 23.80 7.89 -12.84
CA GLY A 55 24.81 7.17 -12.06
C GLY A 55 24.27 6.51 -10.78
N ALA A 56 22.97 6.63 -10.47
CA ALA A 56 22.37 5.87 -9.39
C ALA A 56 22.48 4.36 -9.65
N PRO A 57 22.76 3.54 -8.61
CA PRO A 57 22.84 2.09 -8.76
C PRO A 57 21.53 1.51 -9.33
N PRO A 58 21.58 0.62 -10.33
CA PRO A 58 20.37 0.06 -10.94
C PRO A 58 19.44 -0.61 -9.92
N ALA A 59 20.01 -1.28 -8.90
CA ALA A 59 19.26 -1.91 -7.83
C ALA A 59 18.45 -0.88 -7.00
N VAL A 60 19.03 0.29 -6.72
CA VAL A 60 18.38 1.38 -5.98
C VAL A 60 17.21 1.95 -6.78
N ILE A 61 17.42 2.15 -8.09
CA ILE A 61 16.34 2.60 -8.99
C ILE A 61 15.19 1.59 -9.02
N ALA A 62 15.49 0.29 -9.10
CA ALA A 62 14.48 -0.77 -9.05
C ALA A 62 13.72 -0.79 -7.71
N CYS A 63 14.43 -0.67 -6.57
CA CYS A 63 13.79 -0.59 -5.25
C CYS A 63 12.84 0.61 -5.14
N ASN A 64 13.24 1.78 -5.66
CA ASN A 64 12.38 2.98 -5.66
C ASN A 64 11.18 2.84 -6.59
N ALA A 65 11.34 2.23 -7.76
CA ALA A 65 10.23 1.95 -8.65
C ALA A 65 9.20 1.02 -7.98
N GLY A 66 9.66 -0.05 -7.33
CA GLY A 66 8.81 -0.95 -6.57
C GLY A 66 8.10 -0.26 -5.40
N LEU A 67 8.83 0.58 -4.65
CA LEU A 67 8.26 1.42 -3.60
C LEU A 67 7.14 2.31 -4.15
N GLY A 68 7.37 3.00 -5.27
CA GLY A 68 6.37 3.87 -5.90
C GLY A 68 5.09 3.13 -6.31
N VAL A 69 5.23 1.93 -6.88
CA VAL A 69 4.08 1.07 -7.21
C VAL A 69 3.31 0.64 -5.96
N CYS A 70 4.02 0.24 -4.90
CA CYS A 70 3.41 -0.12 -3.62
C CYS A 70 2.62 1.05 -3.02
N MET A 71 3.22 2.25 -3.01
CA MET A 71 2.59 3.47 -2.50
C MET A 71 1.35 3.87 -3.32
N ALA A 72 1.41 3.75 -4.65
CA ALA A 72 0.26 4.00 -5.51
C ALA A 72 -0.91 3.04 -5.20
N ALA A 73 -0.62 1.78 -4.92
CA ALA A 73 -1.64 0.80 -4.52
C ALA A 73 -2.28 1.14 -3.15
N CYS A 74 -1.56 1.81 -2.24
CA CYS A 74 -2.12 2.22 -0.96
C CYS A 74 -3.33 3.16 -1.12
N VAL A 75 -3.43 3.92 -2.22
CA VAL A 75 -4.60 4.78 -2.50
C VAL A 75 -5.90 3.98 -2.46
N ALA A 76 -5.90 2.73 -2.92
CA ALA A 76 -7.06 1.86 -2.83
C ALA A 76 -7.53 1.69 -1.37
N ALA A 77 -6.59 1.43 -0.44
CA ALA A 77 -6.90 1.33 0.99
C ALA A 77 -7.33 2.66 1.63
N GLY A 78 -6.92 3.79 1.05
CA GLY A 78 -7.29 5.13 1.53
C GLY A 78 -8.65 5.63 1.04
N CYS A 79 -9.00 5.31 -0.22
CA CYS A 79 -10.24 5.76 -0.86
C CYS A 79 -11.41 4.81 -0.65
N THR A 80 -11.18 3.61 -0.11
CA THR A 80 -12.26 2.69 0.29
C THR A 80 -13.08 3.28 1.44
N PRO A 81 -14.42 3.10 1.45
CA PRO A 81 -15.28 3.60 2.52
C PRO A 81 -14.84 3.10 3.90
N THR A 82 -14.76 4.01 4.87
CA THR A 82 -14.52 3.67 6.27
C THR A 82 -15.82 3.23 6.93
N PRO A 83 -15.82 2.18 7.78
CA PRO A 83 -16.97 1.84 8.61
C PRO A 83 -17.33 2.96 9.61
#